data_AF-A0A6N8TWV1-F1
#
_entry.id   AF-A0A6N8TWV1-F1
#
_cell.length_a   1.000
_cell.length_b   1.000
_cell.length_c   1.000
_cell.angle_alpha   90.00
_cell.angle_beta   90.00
_cell.angle_gamma   90.00
#
_symmetry.space_group_name_H-M   'P 1'
#
loop_
_entity.id
_entity.type
_entity.pdbx_description
1 polymer ?
#
loop_
_entity_poly.entity_id
_entity_poly.type
_entity_poly.pdbx_seq_one_letter_code
_entity_poly.pdbx_strand_id
1 'polypeptide(L)'
;MYKQLVLNLFHSKWIWYIGIATIIINVITALLPSDTQPIILQFSNSLNMIAIIFTTSSYLSIHDLLRKNNNHYFYYALPNTKKGILKGEYVYYIMMLILTSLIIASYLATNKEMYYVYGFMMIIGVCLTVMSLYYLGFAKYWMRYVFTGYFLYGIPVVTTFLFHFLPLRNVNEMDRALPGFDFYLYHLPIYTLIIGVIMFILTYFINLRNITKYDMI
;
A
#
# COMPACT_ATOMS: atom_id res chain seq x y z
N MET A 1 1.25 -8.29 -20.20
CA MET A 1 0.49 -8.46 -18.94
C MET A 1 1.03 -9.61 -18.11
N TYR A 2 0.83 -10.88 -18.51
CA TYR A 2 1.28 -12.06 -17.74
C TYR A 2 2.75 -11.99 -17.35
N LYS A 3 3.63 -11.70 -18.32
CA LYS A 3 5.07 -11.55 -18.09
C LYS A 3 5.43 -10.52 -17.01
N GLN A 4 4.81 -9.33 -17.06
CA GLN A 4 5.04 -8.28 -16.06
C GLN A 4 4.52 -8.70 -14.68
N LEU A 5 3.34 -9.33 -14.64
CA LEU A 5 2.75 -9.81 -13.39
C LEU A 5 3.65 -10.85 -12.70
N VAL A 6 4.13 -11.84 -13.44
CA VAL A 6 5.03 -12.88 -12.92
C VAL A 6 6.33 -12.26 -12.39
N LEU A 7 6.89 -11.32 -13.13
CA LEU A 7 8.12 -10.63 -12.74
C LEU A 7 7.92 -9.82 -11.45
N ASN A 8 6.82 -9.07 -11.37
CA ASN A 8 6.45 -8.33 -10.16
C ASN A 8 6.29 -9.27 -8.95
N LEU A 9 5.59 -10.40 -9.11
CA LEU A 9 5.39 -11.39 -8.05
C LEU A 9 6.70 -12.04 -7.59
N PHE A 10 7.61 -12.33 -8.51
CA PHE A 10 8.92 -12.91 -8.17
C PHE A 10 9.78 -11.91 -7.39
N HIS A 11 9.81 -10.64 -7.82
CA HIS A 11 10.55 -9.59 -7.11
C HIS A 11 9.91 -9.20 -5.78
N SER A 12 8.61 -9.43 -5.60
CA SER A 12 7.88 -9.13 -4.37
C SER A 12 7.79 -10.28 -3.37
N LYS A 13 8.53 -11.39 -3.55
CA LYS A 13 8.44 -12.59 -2.70
C LYS A 13 8.52 -12.30 -1.20
N TRP A 14 9.38 -11.37 -0.79
CA TRP A 14 9.55 -10.98 0.61
C TRP A 14 8.32 -10.25 1.17
N ILE A 15 7.64 -9.46 0.34
CA ILE A 15 6.40 -8.76 0.72
C ILE A 15 5.30 -9.76 1.00
N TRP A 16 5.20 -10.82 0.17
CA TRP A 16 4.27 -11.93 0.41
C TRP A 16 4.58 -12.68 1.71
N TYR A 17 5.86 -13.02 1.95
CA TYR A 17 6.24 -13.70 3.19
C TYR A 17 5.93 -12.86 4.44
N ILE A 18 6.25 -11.57 4.43
CA ILE A 18 5.94 -10.66 5.54
C ILE A 18 4.42 -10.57 5.75
N GLY A 19 3.64 -10.41 4.67
CA GLY A 19 2.18 -10.30 4.77
C GLY A 19 1.54 -11.56 5.34
N ILE A 20 1.91 -12.73 4.84
CA ILE A 20 1.39 -14.03 5.33
C ILE A 20 1.83 -14.26 6.78
N ALA A 21 3.10 -14.02 7.12
CA ALA A 21 3.59 -14.15 8.49
C ALA A 21 2.83 -13.24 9.45
N THR A 22 2.54 -12.00 9.04
CA THR A 22 1.76 -11.05 9.84
C THR A 22 0.35 -11.56 10.11
N ILE A 23 -0.34 -12.10 9.08
CA ILE A 23 -1.66 -12.71 9.25
C ILE A 23 -1.62 -13.86 10.24
N ILE A 24 -0.64 -14.77 10.10
CA ILE A 24 -0.46 -15.91 11.01
C ILE A 24 -0.23 -15.43 12.44
N ILE A 25 0.65 -14.45 12.64
CA ILE A 25 0.95 -13.88 13.96
C ILE A 25 -0.31 -13.24 14.57
N ASN A 26 -1.10 -12.51 13.79
CA ASN A 26 -2.37 -11.94 14.26
C ASN A 26 -3.34 -13.04 14.71
N VAL A 27 -3.55 -14.06 13.88
CA VAL A 27 -4.45 -15.17 14.22
C VAL A 27 -3.97 -15.91 15.47
N ILE A 28 -2.67 -16.20 15.59
CA ILE A 28 -2.10 -16.82 16.79
C ILE A 28 -2.34 -15.93 18.01
N THR A 29 -2.06 -14.63 17.90
CA THR A 29 -2.22 -13.66 18.99
C THR A 29 -3.67 -13.60 19.48
N ALA A 30 -4.64 -13.65 18.56
CA ALA A 30 -6.06 -13.66 18.89
C ALA A 30 -6.50 -14.92 19.67
N LEU A 31 -5.80 -16.05 19.48
CA LEU A 31 -6.07 -17.32 20.14
C LEU A 31 -5.36 -17.48 21.48
N LEU A 32 -4.45 -16.57 21.84
CA LEU A 32 -3.69 -16.66 23.09
C LEU A 32 -4.55 -16.29 24.31
N PRO A 33 -4.24 -16.86 25.50
CA PRO A 33 -4.86 -16.45 26.76
C PRO A 33 -4.63 -14.97 27.07
N SER A 34 -5.62 -14.34 27.70
CA SER A 34 -5.66 -12.90 28.05
C SER A 34 -4.39 -12.39 28.73
N ASP A 35 -3.74 -13.23 29.52
CA ASP A 35 -2.62 -12.83 30.38
C ASP A 35 -1.30 -12.72 29.59
N THR A 36 -1.24 -13.35 28.41
CA THR A 36 -0.07 -13.30 27.50
C THR A 36 -0.27 -12.36 26.31
N GLN A 37 -1.50 -11.94 26.04
CA GLN A 37 -1.85 -11.05 24.94
C GLN A 37 -1.13 -9.68 24.98
N PRO A 38 -0.94 -8.98 26.12
CA PRO A 38 -0.47 -7.59 26.13
C PRO A 38 0.93 -7.40 25.55
N ILE A 39 1.86 -8.32 25.81
CA ILE A 39 3.25 -8.25 25.34
C ILE A 39 3.30 -8.48 23.82
N ILE A 40 2.51 -9.45 23.34
CA ILE A 40 2.47 -9.83 21.93
C ILE A 40 1.67 -8.81 21.11
N LEU A 41 0.70 -8.11 21.72
CA LEU A 41 -0.09 -7.06 21.07
C LEU A 41 0.77 -5.88 20.61
N GLN A 42 1.75 -5.44 21.42
CA GLN A 42 2.64 -4.33 21.03
C GLN A 42 3.52 -4.71 19.83
N PHE A 43 4.02 -5.95 19.83
CA PHE A 43 4.77 -6.50 18.70
C PHE A 43 3.89 -6.63 17.44
N SER A 44 2.69 -7.19 17.59
CA SER A 44 1.70 -7.31 16.50
C SER A 44 1.33 -5.94 15.91
N ASN A 45 1.10 -4.91 16.73
CA ASN A 45 0.80 -3.56 16.24
C ASN A 45 1.91 -3.01 15.33
N SER A 46 3.15 -3.14 15.78
CA SER A 46 4.33 -2.68 15.02
C SER A 46 4.50 -3.48 13.73
N LEU A 47 4.30 -4.80 13.79
CA LEU A 47 4.38 -5.68 12.64
C LEU A 47 3.32 -5.37 11.59
N ASN A 48 2.07 -5.15 12.01
CA ASN A 48 0.97 -4.78 11.09
C ASN A 48 1.24 -3.47 10.38
N MET A 49 1.74 -2.47 11.10
CA MET A 49 2.12 -1.20 10.51
C MET A 49 3.21 -1.39 9.45
N ILE A 50 4.28 -2.12 9.76
CA ILE A 50 5.37 -2.41 8.82
C ILE A 50 4.81 -3.16 7.60
N ALA A 51 4.00 -4.19 7.82
CA ALA A 51 3.43 -4.99 6.75
C ALA A 51 2.57 -4.16 5.80
N ILE A 52 1.70 -3.28 6.33
CA ILE A 52 0.83 -2.41 5.53
C ILE A 52 1.65 -1.40 4.71
N ILE A 53 2.70 -0.82 5.28
CA ILE A 53 3.61 0.07 4.54
C ILE A 53 4.33 -0.71 3.42
N PHE A 54 4.82 -1.91 3.71
CA PHE A 54 5.52 -2.74 2.72
C PHE A 54 4.61 -3.19 1.57
N THR A 55 3.38 -3.62 1.86
CA THR A 55 2.43 -4.06 0.83
C THR A 55 1.97 -2.89 -0.04
N THR A 56 1.69 -1.73 0.56
CA THR A 56 1.20 -0.55 -0.19
C THR A 56 2.31 0.21 -0.93
N SER A 57 3.59 0.06 -0.53
CA SER A 57 4.75 0.65 -1.24
C SER A 57 5.35 -0.28 -2.31
N SER A 58 4.79 -1.47 -2.47
CA SER A 58 5.40 -2.56 -3.24
C SER A 58 5.71 -2.21 -4.70
N TYR A 59 4.93 -1.33 -5.34
CA TYR A 59 5.16 -0.87 -6.71
C TYR A 59 6.47 -0.08 -6.86
N LEU A 60 6.83 0.75 -5.87
CA LEU A 60 8.08 1.53 -5.88
C LEU A 60 9.29 0.62 -5.75
N SER A 61 9.22 -0.35 -4.82
CA SER A 61 10.27 -1.34 -4.58
C SER A 61 10.56 -2.17 -5.82
N ILE A 62 9.51 -2.59 -6.53
CA ILE A 62 9.66 -3.27 -7.82
C ILE A 62 10.33 -2.33 -8.81
N HIS A 63 9.84 -1.11 -9.00
CA HIS A 63 10.40 -0.21 -10.00
C HIS A 63 11.87 0.16 -9.72
N ASP A 64 12.28 0.33 -8.47
CA ASP A 64 13.70 0.53 -8.13
C ASP A 64 14.54 -0.71 -8.47
N LEU A 65 14.05 -1.91 -8.16
CA LEU A 65 14.69 -3.16 -8.56
C LEU A 65 14.80 -3.29 -10.09
N LEU A 66 13.75 -2.91 -10.84
CA LEU A 66 13.78 -3.00 -12.29
C LEU A 66 14.79 -2.02 -12.90
N ARG A 67 14.92 -0.83 -12.31
CA ARG A 67 15.90 0.18 -12.72
C ARG A 67 17.35 -0.29 -12.48
N LYS A 68 17.61 -0.97 -11.37
CA LYS A 68 18.97 -1.39 -10.96
C LYS A 68 19.44 -2.69 -11.63
N ASN A 69 18.52 -3.52 -12.11
CA ASN A 69 18.86 -4.83 -12.65
C ASN A 69 19.18 -4.79 -14.16
N ASN A 70 20.45 -4.95 -14.53
CA ASN A 70 20.89 -4.98 -15.93
C ASN A 70 20.26 -6.14 -16.73
N ASN A 71 19.95 -7.28 -16.09
CA ASN A 71 19.27 -8.40 -16.75
C ASN A 71 17.82 -8.07 -17.12
N HIS A 72 17.27 -6.97 -16.59
CA HIS A 72 15.93 -6.53 -16.92
C HIS A 72 15.83 -5.96 -18.34
N TYR A 73 16.91 -5.38 -18.86
CA TYR A 73 17.00 -4.96 -20.26
C TYR A 73 16.81 -6.14 -21.21
N PHE A 74 17.35 -7.31 -20.88
CA PHE A 74 17.15 -8.54 -21.66
C PHE A 74 15.70 -9.03 -21.62
N TYR A 75 15.04 -8.95 -20.44
CA TYR A 75 13.62 -9.30 -20.33
C TYR A 75 12.70 -8.28 -21.02
N TYR A 76 13.03 -6.99 -21.08
CA TYR A 76 12.27 -6.00 -21.85
C TYR A 76 12.64 -5.96 -23.34
N ALA A 77 13.79 -6.51 -23.75
CA ALA A 77 14.19 -6.63 -25.15
C ALA A 77 13.30 -7.58 -25.97
N LEU A 78 12.52 -8.44 -25.30
CA LEU A 78 11.42 -9.18 -25.91
C LEU A 78 10.18 -8.27 -25.99
N PRO A 79 9.50 -8.15 -27.14
CA PRO A 79 8.47 -7.14 -27.38
C PRO A 79 7.38 -7.20 -26.30
N ASN A 80 7.34 -6.16 -25.46
CA ASN A 80 6.32 -6.00 -24.43
C ASN A 80 5.76 -4.58 -24.57
N THR A 81 4.46 -4.47 -24.82
CA THR A 81 3.83 -3.15 -25.01
C THR A 81 3.72 -2.43 -23.66
N LYS A 82 3.91 -1.11 -23.65
CA LYS A 82 3.66 -0.26 -22.46
C LYS A 82 2.29 -0.53 -21.83
N LYS A 83 1.28 -0.77 -22.69
CA LYS A 83 -0.08 -1.16 -22.31
C LYS A 83 -0.12 -2.49 -21.55
N GLY A 84 0.67 -3.47 -21.97
CA GLY A 84 0.79 -4.77 -21.32
C GLY A 84 1.49 -4.70 -19.96
N ILE A 85 2.42 -3.76 -19.79
CA ILE A 85 3.14 -3.51 -18.53
C ILE A 85 2.21 -2.80 -17.54
N LEU A 86 1.56 -1.71 -17.95
CA LEU A 86 0.57 -0.98 -17.14
C LEU A 86 -0.50 -1.92 -16.58
N LYS A 87 -1.09 -2.77 -17.43
CA LYS A 87 -2.09 -3.76 -16.98
C LYS A 87 -1.54 -4.74 -15.93
N GLY A 88 -0.31 -5.23 -16.14
CA GLY A 88 0.32 -6.16 -15.21
C GLY A 88 0.58 -5.53 -13.84
N GLU A 89 1.01 -4.27 -13.83
CA GLU A 89 1.25 -3.50 -12.60
C GLU A 89 -0.03 -3.18 -11.84
N TYR A 90 -1.10 -2.80 -12.53
CA TYR A 90 -2.40 -2.58 -11.90
C TYR A 90 -2.97 -3.86 -11.28
N VAL A 91 -2.92 -4.99 -11.99
CA VAL A 91 -3.36 -6.29 -11.45
C VAL A 91 -2.52 -6.67 -10.23
N TYR A 92 -1.20 -6.52 -10.32
CA TYR A 92 -0.29 -6.77 -9.21
C TYR A 92 -0.65 -5.90 -7.98
N TYR A 93 -0.91 -4.62 -8.18
CA TYR A 93 -1.26 -3.72 -7.07
C TYR A 93 -2.61 -4.06 -6.45
N ILE A 94 -3.60 -4.47 -7.24
CA ILE A 94 -4.88 -4.99 -6.72
C ILE A 94 -4.62 -6.22 -5.82
N MET A 95 -3.73 -7.14 -6.21
CA MET A 95 -3.37 -8.28 -5.37
C MET A 95 -2.72 -7.83 -4.05
N MET A 96 -1.86 -6.81 -4.09
CA MET A 96 -1.24 -6.24 -2.89
C MET A 96 -2.25 -5.53 -1.98
N LEU A 97 -3.26 -4.86 -2.55
CA LEU A 97 -4.37 -4.29 -1.78
C LEU A 97 -5.20 -5.38 -1.12
N ILE A 98 -5.49 -6.49 -1.81
CA ILE A 98 -6.18 -7.64 -1.22
C ILE A 98 -5.37 -8.21 -0.05
N LEU A 99 -4.06 -8.40 -0.21
CA LEU A 99 -3.18 -8.84 0.88
C LEU A 99 -3.22 -7.85 2.05
N THR A 100 -3.17 -6.54 1.78
CA THR A 100 -3.26 -5.49 2.80
C THR A 100 -4.58 -5.55 3.56
N SER A 101 -5.69 -5.71 2.86
CA SER A 101 -7.02 -5.87 3.47
C SER A 101 -7.11 -7.13 4.33
N LEU A 102 -6.49 -8.24 3.93
CA LEU A 102 -6.43 -9.46 4.74
C LEU A 102 -5.59 -9.26 6.01
N ILE A 103 -4.47 -8.54 5.93
CA ILE A 103 -3.66 -8.16 7.10
C ILE A 103 -4.51 -7.35 8.08
N ILE A 104 -5.21 -6.31 7.61
CA ILE A 104 -6.09 -5.47 8.44
C ILE A 104 -7.25 -6.30 9.04
N ALA A 105 -7.87 -7.17 8.26
CA ALA A 105 -8.95 -8.03 8.73
C ALA A 105 -8.47 -9.02 9.80
N SER A 106 -7.28 -9.58 9.66
CA SER A 106 -6.68 -10.43 10.70
C SER A 106 -6.30 -9.65 11.96
N TYR A 107 -5.88 -8.39 11.80
CA TYR A 107 -5.57 -7.51 12.92
C TYR A 107 -6.80 -7.15 13.76
N LEU A 108 -7.96 -6.98 13.12
CA LEU A 108 -9.26 -6.80 13.78
C LEU A 108 -9.64 -7.96 14.72
N ALA A 109 -9.14 -9.18 14.46
CA ALA A 109 -9.34 -10.31 15.37
C ALA A 109 -8.54 -10.16 16.67
N THR A 110 -7.46 -9.38 16.66
CA THR A 110 -6.59 -9.14 17.83
C THR A 110 -6.92 -7.87 18.59
N ASN A 111 -7.33 -6.81 17.89
CA ASN A 111 -7.58 -5.51 18.49
C ASN A 111 -9.04 -5.10 18.28
N LYS A 112 -9.76 -4.87 19.38
CA LYS A 112 -11.18 -4.46 19.37
C LYS A 112 -11.35 -2.96 19.07
N GLU A 113 -10.27 -2.19 19.04
CA GLU A 113 -10.29 -0.76 18.83
C GLU A 113 -10.37 -0.40 17.34
N MET A 114 -11.59 -0.11 16.89
CA MET A 114 -11.92 0.16 15.48
C MET A 114 -11.16 1.35 14.87
N TYR A 115 -10.69 2.31 15.68
CA TYR A 115 -9.99 3.50 15.19
C TYR A 115 -8.65 3.19 14.51
N TYR A 116 -7.95 2.11 14.90
CA TYR A 116 -6.74 1.68 14.20
C TYR A 116 -7.03 1.23 12.77
N VAL A 117 -8.20 0.61 12.55
CA VAL A 117 -8.64 0.18 11.22
C VAL A 117 -8.88 1.37 10.31
N TYR A 118 -9.52 2.42 10.84
CA TYR A 118 -9.70 3.66 10.11
C TYR A 118 -8.35 4.30 9.75
N GLY A 119 -7.38 4.29 10.66
CA GLY A 119 -6.02 4.72 10.32
C GLY A 119 -5.40 3.94 9.16
N PHE A 120 -5.59 2.62 9.12
CA PHE A 120 -5.11 1.81 8.01
C PHE A 120 -5.86 2.07 6.70
N MET A 121 -7.17 2.34 6.76
CA MET A 121 -7.94 2.79 5.59
C MET A 121 -7.40 4.11 5.04
N MET A 122 -7.05 5.06 5.92
CA MET A 122 -6.45 6.33 5.52
C MET A 122 -5.10 6.11 4.81
N ILE A 123 -4.24 5.25 5.35
CA ILE A 123 -2.97 4.88 4.71
C ILE A 123 -3.21 4.29 3.32
N ILE A 124 -4.14 3.35 3.16
CA ILE A 124 -4.48 2.79 1.84
C ILE A 124 -4.93 3.88 0.87
N GLY A 125 -5.81 4.78 1.32
CA GLY A 125 -6.30 5.90 0.51
C GLY A 125 -5.16 6.82 0.03
N VAL A 126 -4.28 7.21 0.94
CA VAL A 126 -3.10 8.03 0.62
C VAL A 126 -2.17 7.30 -0.36
N CYS A 127 -1.91 6.01 -0.13
CA CYS A 127 -1.09 5.20 -1.01
C CYS A 127 -1.68 5.11 -2.43
N LEU A 128 -3.01 4.93 -2.55
CA LEU A 128 -3.71 4.93 -3.84
C LEU A 128 -3.58 6.28 -4.56
N THR A 129 -3.74 7.39 -3.85
CA THR A 129 -3.58 8.74 -4.41
C THR A 129 -2.15 8.96 -4.92
N VAL A 130 -1.15 8.64 -4.12
CA VAL A 130 0.25 8.80 -4.52
C VAL A 130 0.61 7.90 -5.71
N MET A 131 0.21 6.63 -5.67
CA MET A 131 0.45 5.69 -6.75
C MET A 131 -0.19 6.21 -8.05
N SER A 132 -1.41 6.73 -7.97
CA SER A 132 -2.10 7.36 -9.11
C SER A 132 -1.30 8.52 -9.69
N LEU A 133 -0.81 9.43 -8.84
CA LEU A 133 0.05 10.55 -9.27
C LEU A 133 1.36 10.06 -9.90
N TYR A 134 1.99 9.04 -9.32
CA TYR A 134 3.19 8.40 -9.88
C TYR A 134 2.90 7.84 -11.28
N TYR A 135 1.78 7.16 -11.47
CA TYR A 135 1.41 6.55 -12.75
C TYR A 135 1.11 7.56 -13.85
N LEU A 136 0.55 8.72 -13.52
CA LEU A 136 0.38 9.82 -14.48
C LEU A 136 1.74 10.28 -15.04
N GLY A 137 2.76 10.35 -14.19
CA GLY A 137 4.13 10.66 -14.60
C GLY A 137 4.81 9.52 -15.38
N PHE A 138 4.59 8.28 -14.95
CA PHE A 138 5.19 7.08 -15.54
C PHE A 138 4.82 6.88 -17.02
N ALA A 139 3.55 7.12 -17.39
CA ALA A 139 3.11 6.97 -18.77
C ALA A 139 3.85 7.90 -19.75
N LYS A 140 4.32 9.07 -19.27
CA LYS A 140 4.99 10.08 -20.09
C LYS A 140 6.52 10.00 -20.01
N TYR A 141 7.07 9.71 -18.84
CA TYR A 141 8.51 9.82 -18.57
C TYR A 141 9.20 8.49 -18.20
N TRP A 142 8.46 7.38 -18.21
CA TRP A 142 8.96 6.06 -17.85
C TRP A 142 9.66 6.06 -16.46
N MET A 143 10.68 5.22 -16.30
CA MET A 143 11.45 4.99 -15.06
C MET A 143 12.39 6.14 -14.66
N ARG A 144 12.28 7.32 -15.28
CA ARG A 144 13.21 8.43 -15.05
C ARG A 144 13.11 9.04 -13.65
N TYR A 145 11.92 9.01 -13.04
CA TYR A 145 11.63 9.70 -11.78
C TYR A 145 11.27 8.75 -10.62
N VAL A 146 11.80 7.53 -10.62
CA VAL A 146 11.54 6.53 -9.56
C VAL A 146 11.85 7.10 -8.16
N PHE A 147 12.96 7.84 -8.01
CA PHE A 147 13.36 8.44 -6.72
C PHE A 147 12.37 9.52 -6.24
N THR A 148 11.82 10.31 -7.15
CA THR A 148 10.76 11.28 -6.84
C THR A 148 9.49 10.57 -6.37
N GLY A 149 9.19 9.39 -6.93
CA GLY A 149 8.11 8.52 -6.47
C GLY A 149 8.26 8.07 -5.01
N TYR A 150 9.48 7.76 -4.56
CA TYR A 150 9.74 7.45 -3.15
C TYR A 150 9.47 8.63 -2.21
N PHE A 151 9.87 9.84 -2.58
CA PHE A 151 9.58 11.03 -1.76
C PHE A 151 8.09 11.35 -1.74
N LEU A 152 7.42 11.29 -2.90
CA LEU A 152 5.98 11.50 -3.02
C LEU A 152 5.17 10.47 -2.24
N TYR A 153 5.73 9.28 -1.97
CA TYR A 153 5.09 8.23 -1.16
C TYR A 153 5.45 8.29 0.31
N GLY A 154 6.73 8.45 0.63
CA GLY A 154 7.22 8.46 2.01
C GLY A 154 6.63 9.62 2.81
N ILE A 155 6.55 10.82 2.23
CA ILE A 155 6.07 12.01 2.96
C ILE A 155 4.59 11.88 3.36
N PRO A 156 3.64 11.58 2.45
CA PRO A 156 2.23 11.47 2.83
C PRO A 156 1.94 10.28 3.77
N VAL A 157 2.63 9.15 3.61
CA VAL A 157 2.44 7.98 4.48
C VAL A 157 2.97 8.25 5.88
N VAL A 158 4.16 8.83 6.01
CA VAL A 158 4.72 9.23 7.32
C VAL A 158 3.88 10.33 7.96
N THR A 159 3.39 11.29 7.18
CA THR A 159 2.48 12.33 7.68
C THR A 159 1.19 11.70 8.20
N THR A 160 0.58 10.78 7.45
CA THR A 160 -0.63 10.06 7.90
C THR A 160 -0.36 9.29 9.19
N PHE A 161 0.81 8.67 9.32
CA PHE A 161 1.21 7.99 10.54
C PHE A 161 1.35 8.95 11.74
N LEU A 162 2.12 10.02 11.57
CA LEU A 162 2.38 11.01 12.62
C LEU A 162 1.12 11.76 13.05
N PHE A 163 0.20 12.02 12.14
CA PHE A 163 -1.01 12.77 12.46
C PHE A 163 -2.14 11.87 12.93
N HIS A 164 -2.32 10.65 12.38
CA HIS A 164 -3.46 9.82 12.73
C HIS A 164 -3.16 8.85 13.88
N PHE A 165 -2.02 8.16 13.86
CA PHE A 165 -1.70 7.12 14.85
C PHE A 165 -0.98 7.65 16.10
N LEU A 166 -0.14 8.67 15.95
CA LEU A 166 0.63 9.21 17.08
C LEU A 166 -0.26 9.92 18.11
N PRO A 167 -1.28 10.72 17.72
CA PRO A 167 -2.26 11.24 18.66
C PRO A 167 -3.01 10.10 19.33
N LEU A 168 -3.47 9.08 18.60
CA LEU A 168 -4.19 7.93 19.19
C LEU A 168 -3.43 7.24 20.32
N ARG A 169 -2.09 7.13 20.22
CA ARG A 169 -1.23 6.56 21.28
C ARG A 169 -1.11 7.47 22.49
N ASN A 170 -1.17 8.78 22.30
CA ASN A 170 -1.12 9.80 23.35
C ASN A 170 -2.52 10.22 23.87
N VAL A 171 -3.60 9.84 23.18
CA VAL A 171 -5.02 10.20 23.45
C VAL A 171 -5.65 9.36 24.57
N ASN A 172 -4.89 8.49 25.25
CA ASN A 172 -5.30 8.09 26.61
C ASN A 172 -5.38 9.31 27.56
N GLU A 173 -4.82 10.46 27.18
CA GLU A 173 -4.89 11.73 27.92
C GLU A 173 -5.71 12.86 27.24
N MET A 174 -6.06 12.73 25.95
CA MET A 174 -6.89 13.74 25.27
C MET A 174 -8.36 13.36 25.37
N ASP A 175 -9.17 14.29 25.84
CA ASP A 175 -10.61 14.10 25.99
C ASP A 175 -11.25 13.83 24.62
N ARG A 176 -11.64 12.57 24.39
CA ARG A 176 -12.28 12.11 23.15
C ARG A 176 -13.63 12.80 22.91
N ALA A 177 -14.13 13.56 23.90
CA ALA A 177 -15.31 14.42 23.79
C ALA A 177 -15.06 15.74 23.04
N LEU A 178 -13.83 16.04 22.60
CA LEU A 178 -13.55 17.24 21.83
C LEU A 178 -14.35 17.25 20.51
N PRO A 179 -15.12 18.32 20.22
CA PRO A 179 -15.91 18.39 19.00
C PRO A 179 -15.01 18.32 17.75
N GLY A 180 -15.34 17.39 16.84
CA GLY A 180 -14.61 17.16 15.60
C GLY A 180 -13.61 15.99 15.63
N PHE A 181 -13.35 15.40 16.80
CA PHE A 181 -12.46 14.23 16.90
C PHE A 181 -13.06 12.98 16.20
N ASP A 182 -14.38 12.81 16.25
CA ASP A 182 -15.07 11.74 15.50
C ASP A 182 -14.91 11.89 13.98
N PHE A 183 -14.97 13.13 13.48
CA PHE A 183 -14.73 13.40 12.06
C PHE A 183 -13.31 13.04 11.67
N TYR A 184 -12.34 13.41 12.51
CA TYR A 184 -10.94 13.10 12.31
C TYR A 184 -10.64 11.59 12.33
N LEU A 185 -11.22 10.87 13.29
CA LEU A 185 -10.98 9.43 13.48
C LEU A 185 -11.71 8.55 12.47
N TYR A 186 -12.91 8.93 12.05
CA TYR A 186 -13.79 8.04 11.29
C TYR A 186 -14.10 8.54 9.87
N HIS A 187 -14.46 9.81 9.71
CA HIS A 187 -14.90 10.32 8.40
C HIS A 187 -13.73 10.63 7.46
N LEU A 188 -12.68 11.28 7.95
CA LEU A 188 -11.51 11.65 7.15
C LEU A 188 -10.84 10.41 6.50
N PRO A 189 -10.61 9.29 7.21
CA PRO A 189 -10.11 8.07 6.59
C PRO A 189 -10.97 7.52 5.46
N ILE A 190 -12.30 7.50 5.64
CA ILE A 190 -13.24 7.01 4.63
C ILE A 190 -13.18 7.88 3.38
N TYR A 191 -13.22 9.21 3.52
CA TYR A 191 -13.14 10.12 2.38
C TYR A 191 -11.81 10.01 1.66
N THR A 192 -10.71 9.88 2.39
CA THR A 192 -9.37 9.68 1.81
C THR A 192 -9.30 8.40 0.98
N LEU A 193 -9.89 7.31 1.48
CA LEU A 193 -9.97 6.05 0.75
C LEU A 193 -10.82 6.18 -0.53
N ILE A 194 -12.00 6.81 -0.45
CA ILE A 194 -12.89 7.01 -1.60
C ILE A 194 -12.18 7.81 -2.69
N ILE A 195 -11.54 8.93 -2.32
CA ILE A 195 -10.78 9.76 -3.26
C ILE A 195 -9.65 8.94 -3.89
N GLY A 196 -8.90 8.18 -3.09
CA GLY A 196 -7.83 7.31 -3.57
C GLY A 196 -8.31 6.28 -4.59
N VAL A 197 -9.42 5.60 -4.31
CA VAL A 197 -10.03 4.60 -5.22
C VAL A 197 -10.47 5.25 -6.53
N ILE A 198 -11.17 6.40 -6.46
CA ILE A 198 -11.60 7.14 -7.65
C ILE A 198 -10.38 7.54 -8.49
N MET A 199 -9.35 8.10 -7.87
CA MET A 199 -8.12 8.48 -8.57
C MET A 199 -7.42 7.29 -9.22
N PHE A 200 -7.38 6.14 -8.55
CA PHE A 200 -6.76 4.92 -9.07
C PHE A 200 -7.48 4.44 -10.34
N ILE A 201 -8.81 4.41 -10.31
CA ILE A 201 -9.64 4.01 -11.46
C ILE A 201 -9.46 5.01 -12.62
N LEU A 202 -9.57 6.32 -12.35
CA LEU A 202 -9.44 7.35 -13.39
C LEU A 202 -8.06 7.33 -14.04
N THR A 203 -7.00 7.20 -13.24
CA THR A 203 -5.62 7.16 -13.72
C THR A 203 -5.37 5.96 -14.63
N TYR A 204 -5.94 4.80 -14.32
CA TYR A 204 -5.87 3.64 -15.19
C TYR A 204 -6.41 3.95 -16.60
N PHE A 205 -7.62 4.51 -16.68
CA PHE A 205 -8.26 4.81 -17.96
C PHE A 205 -7.54 5.92 -18.74
N ILE A 206 -7.06 6.96 -18.05
CA ILE A 206 -6.28 8.04 -18.66
C ILE A 206 -5.00 7.49 -19.28
N ASN A 207 -4.23 6.70 -18.53
CA ASN A 207 -2.99 6.12 -19.03
C ASN A 207 -3.23 5.10 -20.15
N LEU A 208 -4.30 4.31 -20.07
CA LEU A 208 -4.68 3.37 -21.12
C LEU A 208 -4.99 4.08 -22.44
N ARG A 209 -5.61 5.28 -22.37
CA ARG A 209 -5.93 6.12 -23.53
C ARG A 209 -4.69 6.81 -24.11
N ASN A 210 -3.77 7.24 -23.25
CA ASN A 210 -2.58 7.99 -23.66
C ASN A 210 -1.48 7.10 -24.27
N ILE A 211 -1.43 5.81 -23.94
CA ILE A 211 -0.47 4.86 -24.53
C ILE A 211 -0.97 4.42 -25.92
N THR A 212 -0.21 4.72 -26.97
CA THR A 212 -0.55 4.27 -28.33
C THR A 212 -0.42 2.73 -28.45
N LYS A 213 -1.23 2.13 -29.34
CA LYS A 213 -1.40 0.65 -29.42
C LYS A 213 -0.09 -0.12 -29.70
N TYR A 214 0.91 0.56 -30.26
CA TYR A 214 2.22 0.01 -30.66
C TYR A 214 3.40 0.63 -29.91
N ASP A 215 3.14 1.31 -28.79
CA ASP A 215 4.19 1.92 -28.00
C ASP A 215 5.00 0.82 -27.29
N MET A 216 6.11 0.44 -27.92
CA MET A 216 7.08 -0.54 -27.44
C MET A 216 8.14 0.15 -26.57
N ILE A 217 8.80 -0.64 -25.73
CA ILE A 217 9.89 -0.21 -24.85
C ILE A 217 11.19 -0.81 -25.35
#